data_AF-A0AAV8XU54-F1
#
_entry.id   AF-A0AAV8XU54-F1
#
_cell.length_a   1.000
_cell.length_b   1.000
_cell.length_c   1.000
_cell.angle_alpha   90.00
_cell.angle_beta   90.00
_cell.angle_gamma   90.00
#
_symmetry.space_group_name_H-M   'P 1'
#
loop_
_entity.id
_entity.type
_entity.pdbx_description
1 polymer ?
#
loop_
_entity_poly.entity_id
_entity_poly.type
_entity_poly.pdbx_seq_one_letter_code
_entity_poly.pdbx_strand_id
1 'polypeptide(L)'
;MTSWLAMLVRRLNSLTEFNPRVQHWRMMRTPWPTLLVVLAYLLSLLSLTTYMKNRKPYNLTKIVRYYNIFQVVSCIGLIYMIATAGWTTGENSFTCQPIDYSENPKAMRILRAFYMAYFLKMIELVETVFFILRKKFNQVTGLHVYHHISTFMLAYVGTRFLGGGMLGIPVMLNCFIHVLMYFYYYLSTFGQKWQKILASWKPKLTLMQM
;
A
#
# COMPACT_ATOMS: atom_id res chain seq x y z
N MET A 1 20.77 1.60 41.46
CA MET A 1 20.28 0.70 40.39
C MET A 1 18.77 0.92 40.32
N THR A 2 18.09 1.57 39.36
CA THR A 2 18.25 1.60 37.89
C THR A 2 17.35 2.69 37.26
N SER A 3 17.61 3.99 37.49
CA SER A 3 16.85 5.09 36.84
C SER A 3 16.98 5.06 35.30
N TRP A 4 18.20 4.83 34.80
CA TRP A 4 18.46 4.69 33.36
C TRP A 4 17.83 3.45 32.76
N LEU A 5 17.78 2.34 33.50
CA LEU A 5 17.17 1.10 33.04
C LEU A 5 15.64 1.22 33.07
N ALA A 6 15.04 1.91 34.05
CA ALA A 6 13.62 2.24 34.04
C ALA A 6 13.25 3.23 32.93
N MET A 7 14.12 4.19 32.61
CA MET A 7 13.94 5.14 31.51
C MET A 7 14.14 4.48 30.14
N LEU A 8 15.11 3.57 30.03
CA LEU A 8 15.35 2.75 28.85
C LEU A 8 14.20 1.76 28.65
N VAL A 9 13.72 1.10 29.71
CA VAL A 9 12.53 0.24 29.68
C VAL A 9 11.29 1.05 29.36
N ARG A 10 11.12 2.27 29.87
CA ARG A 10 10.02 3.16 29.46
C ARG A 10 10.14 3.60 28.00
N ARG A 11 11.34 3.86 27.49
CA ARG A 11 11.58 4.15 26.06
C ARG A 11 11.38 2.94 25.17
N LEU A 12 11.80 1.75 25.60
CA LEU A 12 11.58 0.49 24.89
C LEU A 12 10.09 0.09 24.94
N ASN A 13 9.41 0.35 26.05
CA ASN A 13 7.97 0.21 26.20
C ASN A 13 7.22 1.22 25.35
N SER A 14 7.64 2.49 25.27
CA SER A 14 7.03 3.47 24.37
C SER A 14 7.29 3.16 22.89
N LEU A 15 8.41 2.49 22.55
CA LEU A 15 8.68 1.96 21.21
C LEU A 15 7.85 0.70 20.90
N THR A 16 7.36 0.01 21.92
CA THR A 16 6.44 -1.13 21.81
C THR A 16 4.99 -0.76 22.14
N GLU A 17 4.70 0.54 22.39
CA GLU A 17 3.38 1.00 22.78
C GLU A 17 2.42 0.80 21.61
N PHE A 18 1.60 -0.22 21.81
CA PHE A 18 0.54 -0.63 20.92
C PHE A 18 -0.45 0.52 20.81
N ASN A 19 -0.78 1.05 19.62
CA ASN A 19 -1.94 1.94 19.48
C ASN A 19 -3.22 1.15 19.80
N PRO A 20 -3.82 1.27 21.01
CA PRO A 20 -4.85 0.33 21.50
C PRO A 20 -6.09 0.28 20.60
N ARG A 21 -6.33 1.36 19.86
CA ARG A 21 -7.46 1.53 18.95
C ARG A 21 -7.52 0.46 17.85
N VAL A 22 -6.39 -0.16 17.48
CA VAL A 22 -6.34 -1.19 16.44
C VAL A 22 -6.14 -2.62 16.96
N GLN A 23 -6.15 -2.84 18.28
CA GLN A 23 -5.79 -4.15 18.88
C GLN A 23 -6.74 -5.28 18.52
N HIS A 24 -8.01 -4.92 18.43
CA HIS A 24 -9.09 -5.82 18.08
C HIS A 24 -9.27 -5.94 16.55
N TRP A 25 -8.51 -5.18 15.76
CA TRP A 25 -8.62 -5.25 14.29
C TRP A 25 -7.86 -6.47 13.75
N ARG A 26 -8.42 -7.06 12.71
CA ARG A 26 -7.86 -8.26 12.07
C ARG A 26 -6.44 -7.96 11.57
N MET A 27 -5.52 -8.90 11.79
CA MET A 27 -4.09 -8.77 11.41
C MET A 27 -3.29 -7.67 12.11
N MET A 28 -3.87 -6.93 13.07
CA MET A 28 -3.18 -5.86 13.82
C MET A 28 -2.73 -6.29 15.22
N ARG A 29 -3.26 -7.40 15.75
CA ARG A 29 -2.91 -7.90 17.09
C ARG A 29 -1.44 -8.31 17.21
N THR A 30 -0.90 -8.98 16.20
CA THR A 30 0.48 -9.47 16.16
C THR A 30 1.07 -9.28 14.78
N PRO A 31 2.41 -9.20 14.63
CA PRO A 31 3.06 -9.05 13.32
C PRO A 31 3.05 -10.34 12.48
N TRP A 32 2.82 -11.50 13.11
CA TRP A 32 2.93 -12.80 12.47
C TRP A 32 2.07 -12.97 11.21
N PRO A 33 0.79 -12.56 11.17
CA PRO A 33 0.00 -12.66 9.94
C PRO A 33 0.61 -11.88 8.77
N THR A 34 1.11 -10.66 9.02
CA THR A 34 1.78 -9.83 8.00
C THR A 34 3.05 -10.51 7.49
N LEU A 35 3.88 -11.04 8.39
CA LEU A 35 5.11 -11.76 8.01
C LEU A 35 4.82 -13.04 7.22
N LEU A 36 3.76 -13.77 7.59
CA LEU A 36 3.32 -14.95 6.86
C LEU A 36 2.83 -14.60 5.44
N VAL A 37 2.16 -13.46 5.26
CA VAL A 37 1.77 -12.96 3.93
C VAL A 37 3.01 -12.66 3.09
N VAL A 38 4.03 -12.00 3.65
CA VAL A 38 5.30 -11.72 2.94
C VAL A 38 6.01 -13.02 2.56
N LEU A 39 6.07 -13.99 3.48
CA LEU A 39 6.66 -15.30 3.21
C LEU A 39 5.90 -16.04 2.10
N ALA A 40 4.56 -16.09 2.19
CA ALA A 40 3.72 -16.71 1.18
C ALA A 40 3.89 -16.05 -0.19
N TYR A 41 3.98 -14.72 -0.21
CA TYR A 41 4.27 -13.94 -1.42
C TYR A 41 5.60 -14.37 -2.05
N LEU A 42 6.71 -14.37 -1.30
CA LEU A 42 8.02 -14.78 -1.80
C LEU A 42 8.01 -16.23 -2.34
N LEU A 43 7.42 -17.16 -1.58
CA LEU A 43 7.29 -18.56 -2.00
C LEU A 43 6.44 -18.70 -3.28
N SER A 44 5.39 -17.87 -3.42
CA SER A 44 4.57 -17.85 -4.62
C SER A 44 5.37 -17.40 -5.85
N LEU A 45 6.27 -16.41 -5.73
CA LEU A 45 7.11 -15.96 -6.84
C LEU A 45 8.04 -17.08 -7.32
N LEU A 46 8.70 -17.78 -6.39
CA LEU A 46 9.61 -18.89 -6.71
C LEU A 46 8.86 -20.08 -7.34
N SER A 47 7.70 -20.42 -6.79
CA SER A 47 6.89 -21.53 -7.27
C SER A 47 6.28 -21.23 -8.64
N LEU A 48 5.70 -20.05 -8.81
CA LEU A 48 5.02 -19.66 -10.06
C LEU A 48 6.01 -19.41 -11.20
N THR A 49 7.18 -18.83 -10.93
CA THR A 49 8.22 -18.67 -11.96
C THR A 49 8.64 -20.02 -12.52
N THR A 50 8.87 -21.01 -11.65
CA THR A 50 9.20 -22.39 -12.04
C THR A 50 8.06 -23.07 -12.80
N TYR A 51 6.83 -22.94 -12.28
CA TYR A 51 5.62 -23.47 -12.91
C TYR A 51 5.38 -22.92 -14.32
N MET A 52 5.68 -21.62 -14.54
CA MET A 52 5.46 -20.96 -15.82
C MET A 52 6.57 -21.18 -16.86
N LYS A 53 7.73 -21.76 -16.51
CA LYS A 53 8.86 -21.96 -17.45
C LYS A 53 8.39 -22.61 -18.75
N ASN A 54 7.71 -23.76 -18.65
CA ASN A 54 7.30 -24.58 -19.79
C ASN A 54 5.84 -24.37 -20.24
N ARG A 55 5.17 -23.29 -19.79
CA ARG A 55 3.76 -23.02 -20.11
C ARG A 55 3.58 -21.80 -20.99
N LYS A 56 2.48 -21.71 -21.72
CA LYS A 56 2.10 -20.50 -22.48
C LYS A 56 1.58 -19.42 -21.51
N PRO A 57 1.75 -18.12 -21.81
CA PRO A 57 1.23 -17.04 -20.96
C PRO A 57 -0.30 -17.09 -20.89
N TYR A 58 -0.86 -16.87 -19.71
CA TYR A 58 -2.31 -16.82 -19.51
C TYR A 58 -2.91 -15.51 -20.03
N ASN A 59 -4.08 -15.58 -20.65
CA ASN A 59 -4.85 -14.39 -21.02
C ASN A 59 -5.69 -13.90 -19.82
N LEU A 60 -5.08 -13.08 -18.97
CA LEU A 60 -5.72 -12.50 -17.78
C LEU A 60 -6.31 -11.11 -18.03
N THR A 61 -6.54 -10.71 -19.29
CA THR A 61 -6.89 -9.32 -19.64
C THR A 61 -8.14 -8.83 -18.90
N LYS A 62 -9.20 -9.67 -18.81
CA LYS A 62 -10.44 -9.32 -18.11
C LYS A 62 -10.23 -9.16 -16.61
N ILE A 63 -9.44 -10.05 -16.00
CA ILE A 63 -9.13 -10.02 -14.56
C ILE A 63 -8.31 -8.77 -14.23
N VAL A 64 -7.24 -8.51 -14.98
CA VAL A 64 -6.40 -7.32 -14.80
C VAL A 64 -7.22 -6.04 -14.99
N ARG A 65 -8.18 -6.03 -15.92
CA ARG A 65 -9.06 -4.88 -16.13
C ARG A 65 -9.91 -4.56 -14.88
N TYR A 66 -10.58 -5.55 -14.30
CA TYR A 66 -11.37 -5.34 -13.07
C TYR A 66 -10.49 -5.02 -11.87
N TYR A 67 -9.32 -5.66 -11.76
CA TYR A 67 -8.33 -5.37 -10.74
C TYR A 67 -7.89 -3.90 -10.78
N ASN A 68 -7.56 -3.37 -11.97
CA ASN A 68 -7.17 -1.97 -12.12
C ASN A 68 -8.30 -1.00 -11.77
N ILE A 69 -9.56 -1.30 -12.13
CA ILE A 69 -10.72 -0.49 -11.71
C ILE A 69 -10.85 -0.50 -10.18
N PHE A 70 -10.78 -1.68 -9.57
CA PHE A 70 -10.84 -1.82 -8.12
C PHE A 70 -9.76 -0.99 -7.42
N GLN A 71 -8.53 -1.03 -7.92
CA GLN A 71 -7.42 -0.23 -7.40
C GLN A 71 -7.68 1.28 -7.52
N VAL A 72 -8.17 1.75 -8.67
CA VAL A 72 -8.53 3.16 -8.87
C VAL A 72 -9.61 3.61 -7.88
N VAL A 73 -10.70 2.85 -7.75
CA VAL A 73 -11.81 3.18 -6.84
C VAL A 73 -11.33 3.17 -5.38
N SER A 74 -10.53 2.18 -5.00
CA SER A 74 -9.98 2.07 -3.65
C SER A 74 -9.06 3.24 -3.31
N CYS A 75 -8.18 3.65 -4.24
CA CYS A 75 -7.31 4.81 -4.04
C CYS A 75 -8.10 6.12 -3.93
N ILE A 76 -9.13 6.32 -4.75
CA ILE A 76 -10.03 7.48 -4.64
C ILE A 76 -10.72 7.49 -3.26
N GLY A 77 -11.21 6.34 -2.79
CA GLY A 77 -11.80 6.21 -1.46
C GLY A 77 -10.82 6.56 -0.33
N LEU A 78 -9.57 6.09 -0.42
CA LEU A 78 -8.51 6.44 0.54
C LEU A 78 -8.20 7.93 0.54
N ILE A 79 -8.06 8.55 -0.64
CA ILE A 79 -7.85 10.00 -0.77
C ILE A 79 -9.00 10.75 -0.10
N TYR A 80 -10.24 10.38 -0.38
CA TYR A 80 -11.42 11.01 0.22
C TYR A 80 -11.43 10.90 1.75
N MET A 81 -11.17 9.70 2.30
CA MET A 81 -11.17 9.51 3.75
C MET A 81 -10.06 10.30 4.43
N ILE A 82 -8.86 10.35 3.86
CA ILE A 82 -7.75 11.13 4.40
C ILE A 82 -8.07 12.62 4.29
N ALA A 83 -8.44 13.11 3.11
CA ALA A 83 -8.74 14.52 2.87
C ALA A 83 -9.82 15.06 3.82
N THR A 84 -10.87 14.28 4.08
CA THR A 84 -11.99 14.65 4.97
C THR A 84 -11.71 14.37 6.46
N ALA A 85 -10.52 13.92 6.83
CA ALA A 85 -10.10 13.72 8.22
C ALA A 85 -9.42 14.96 8.85
N GLY A 86 -9.67 16.15 8.31
CA GLY A 86 -9.17 17.43 8.85
C GLY A 86 -8.30 18.24 7.89
N TRP A 87 -7.86 17.66 6.76
CA TRP A 87 -7.01 18.34 5.78
C TRP A 87 -7.77 19.31 4.87
N THR A 88 -9.04 19.03 4.58
CA THR A 88 -9.91 19.90 3.76
C THR A 88 -10.71 20.92 4.58
N THR A 89 -10.84 20.70 5.89
CA THR A 89 -11.58 21.59 6.80
C THR A 89 -10.70 22.67 7.43
N GLY A 90 -9.39 22.67 7.14
CA GLY A 90 -8.42 23.64 7.68
C GLY A 90 -7.98 23.38 9.12
N GLU A 91 -8.37 22.24 9.70
CA GLU A 91 -8.03 21.87 11.08
C GLU A 91 -6.64 21.26 11.21
N ASN A 92 -6.18 20.59 10.16
CA ASN A 92 -4.81 20.07 10.09
C ASN A 92 -3.92 21.09 9.39
N SER A 93 -2.75 21.35 9.99
CA SER A 93 -1.73 22.17 9.34
C SER A 93 -0.93 21.34 8.33
N PHE A 94 -0.56 21.93 7.19
CA PHE A 94 0.41 21.36 6.23
C PHE A 94 1.86 21.39 6.75
N THR A 95 2.07 21.83 8.00
CA THR A 95 3.34 21.72 8.72
C THR A 95 3.35 20.48 9.61
N CYS A 96 4.04 20.51 10.76
CA CYS A 96 4.09 19.36 11.68
C CYS A 96 2.72 19.09 12.30
N GLN A 97 1.93 18.21 11.68
CA GLN A 97 0.66 17.74 12.23
C GLN A 97 0.92 16.51 13.11
N PRO A 98 0.73 16.64 14.45
CA PRO A 98 0.90 15.51 15.36
C PRO A 98 -0.18 14.45 15.11
N ILE A 99 0.09 13.25 15.59
CA ILE A 99 -0.87 12.16 15.55
C ILE A 99 -1.88 12.37 16.69
N ASP A 100 -3.16 12.40 16.33
CA ASP A 100 -4.25 12.38 17.29
C ASP A 100 -4.57 10.92 17.69
N TYR A 101 -4.27 10.58 18.94
CA TYR A 101 -4.53 9.26 19.52
C TYR A 101 -5.93 9.14 20.16
N SER A 102 -6.76 10.19 20.10
CA SER A 102 -8.13 10.13 20.59
C SER A 102 -9.02 9.24 19.70
N GLU A 103 -10.20 8.91 20.21
CA GLU A 103 -11.24 8.18 19.47
C GLU A 103 -12.23 9.11 18.75
N ASN A 104 -11.85 10.38 18.55
CA ASN A 104 -12.73 11.30 17.83
C ASN A 104 -12.98 10.80 16.38
N PRO A 105 -14.11 11.19 15.76
CA PRO A 105 -14.49 10.63 14.46
C PRO A 105 -13.46 10.87 13.35
N LYS A 106 -12.66 11.94 13.41
CA LYS A 106 -11.66 12.29 12.38
C LYS A 106 -10.37 11.49 12.54
N ALA A 107 -9.86 11.39 13.76
CA ALA A 107 -8.72 10.54 14.13
C ALA A 107 -9.02 9.07 13.82
N MET A 108 -10.23 8.60 14.12
CA MET A 108 -10.66 7.25 13.74
C MET A 108 -10.84 7.07 12.23
N ARG A 109 -11.27 8.11 11.50
CA ARG A 109 -11.37 8.08 10.04
C ARG A 109 -10.01 7.92 9.37
N ILE A 110 -9.01 8.73 9.76
CA ILE A 110 -7.66 8.59 9.20
C ILE A 110 -7.03 7.25 9.58
N LEU A 111 -7.22 6.78 10.82
CA LEU A 111 -6.74 5.46 11.26
C LEU A 111 -7.36 4.32 10.45
N ARG A 112 -8.67 4.38 10.18
CA ARG A 112 -9.37 3.43 9.29
C ARG A 112 -8.84 3.50 7.86
N ALA A 113 -8.50 4.70 7.36
CA ALA A 113 -7.89 4.85 6.05
C ALA A 113 -6.51 4.16 5.98
N PHE A 114 -5.67 4.28 7.02
CA PHE A 114 -4.41 3.56 7.10
C PHE A 114 -4.63 2.03 7.09
N TYR A 115 -5.61 1.55 7.85
CA TYR A 115 -5.96 0.13 7.86
C TYR A 115 -6.47 -0.37 6.50
N MET A 116 -7.29 0.41 5.79
CA MET A 116 -7.70 0.08 4.43
C MET A 116 -6.52 0.13 3.46
N ALA A 117 -5.59 1.08 3.62
CA ALA A 117 -4.37 1.15 2.82
C ALA A 117 -3.47 -0.08 3.05
N TYR A 118 -3.38 -0.60 4.27
CA TYR A 118 -2.70 -1.86 4.56
C TYR A 118 -3.27 -3.03 3.76
N PHE A 119 -4.60 -3.20 3.72
CA PHE A 119 -5.21 -4.23 2.87
C PHE A 119 -5.02 -3.97 1.38
N LEU A 120 -5.05 -2.71 0.95
CA LEU A 120 -4.79 -2.38 -0.44
C LEU A 120 -3.37 -2.77 -0.85
N LYS A 121 -2.37 -2.49 -0.01
CA LYS A 121 -0.98 -2.93 -0.20
C LYS A 121 -0.84 -4.46 -0.20
N MET A 122 -1.62 -5.16 0.62
CA MET A 122 -1.68 -6.62 0.55
C MET A 122 -2.18 -7.12 -0.81
N ILE A 123 -3.21 -6.48 -1.36
CA ILE A 123 -3.77 -6.81 -2.68
C ILE A 123 -2.79 -6.46 -3.81
N GLU A 124 -2.03 -5.36 -3.67
CA GLU A 124 -1.00 -4.97 -4.64
C GLU A 124 0.08 -6.05 -4.82
N LEU A 125 0.35 -6.89 -3.81
CA LEU A 125 1.27 -8.02 -3.95
C LEU A 125 0.84 -9.00 -5.06
N VAL A 126 -0.47 -9.14 -5.31
CA VAL A 126 -1.02 -10.03 -6.36
C VAL A 126 -0.64 -9.54 -7.77
N GLU A 127 -0.29 -8.27 -7.95
CA GLU A 127 0.12 -7.75 -9.26
C GLU A 127 1.32 -8.49 -9.84
N THR A 128 2.29 -8.82 -8.99
CA THR A 128 3.49 -9.59 -9.36
C THR A 128 3.14 -10.99 -9.86
N VAL A 129 2.10 -11.61 -9.28
CA VAL A 129 1.56 -12.90 -9.70
C VAL A 129 0.98 -12.78 -11.11
N PHE A 130 0.25 -11.70 -11.41
CA PHE A 130 -0.24 -11.43 -12.76
C PHE A 130 0.91 -11.24 -13.77
N PHE A 131 2.01 -10.60 -13.39
CA PHE A 131 3.18 -10.47 -14.26
C PHE A 131 3.80 -11.83 -14.59
N ILE A 132 3.97 -12.69 -13.59
CA ILE A 132 4.53 -14.05 -13.79
C ILE A 132 3.60 -14.89 -14.67
N LEU A 133 2.30 -14.93 -14.38
CA LEU A 133 1.32 -15.70 -15.16
C LEU A 133 1.20 -15.24 -16.62
N ARG A 134 1.50 -13.96 -16.90
CA ARG A 134 1.53 -13.39 -18.26
C ARG A 134 2.91 -13.47 -18.92
N LYS A 135 3.90 -14.11 -18.28
CA LYS A 135 5.32 -14.17 -18.70
C LYS A 135 5.93 -12.78 -18.94
N LYS A 136 5.59 -11.80 -18.11
CA LYS A 136 6.16 -10.45 -18.12
C LYS A 136 7.28 -10.31 -17.08
N PHE A 137 8.26 -11.22 -17.11
CA PHE A 137 9.35 -11.28 -16.13
C PHE A 137 10.19 -10.01 -16.07
N ASN A 138 10.31 -9.26 -17.18
CA ASN A 138 11.01 -7.97 -17.21
C ASN A 138 10.39 -6.91 -16.28
N GLN A 139 9.15 -7.10 -15.82
CA GLN A 139 8.48 -6.21 -14.87
C GLN A 139 8.74 -6.63 -13.40
N VAL A 140 9.14 -7.88 -13.17
CA VAL A 140 9.43 -8.42 -11.84
C VAL A 140 10.90 -8.19 -11.51
N THR A 141 11.27 -6.93 -11.32
CA THR A 141 12.64 -6.53 -10.96
C THR A 141 12.86 -6.64 -9.44
N GLY A 142 14.12 -6.69 -9.00
CA GLY A 142 14.45 -6.65 -7.57
C GLY A 142 13.89 -5.41 -6.88
N LEU A 143 13.92 -4.25 -7.56
CA LEU A 143 13.34 -3.00 -7.07
C LEU A 143 11.82 -3.12 -6.88
N HIS A 144 11.11 -3.72 -7.83
CA HIS A 144 9.67 -3.92 -7.73
C HIS A 144 9.30 -4.81 -6.53
N VAL A 145 9.97 -5.95 -6.37
CA VAL A 145 9.73 -6.87 -5.25
C VAL A 145 10.06 -6.21 -3.90
N TYR A 146 11.21 -5.53 -3.81
CA TYR A 146 11.62 -4.78 -2.62
C TYR A 146 10.60 -3.68 -2.26
N HIS A 147 10.16 -2.90 -3.24
CA HIS A 147 9.17 -1.84 -3.06
C HIS A 147 7.84 -2.40 -2.54
N HIS A 148 7.32 -3.47 -3.14
CA HIS A 148 6.04 -4.06 -2.71
C HIS A 148 6.09 -4.64 -1.29
N ILE A 149 7.18 -5.30 -0.91
CA ILE A 149 7.35 -5.82 0.46
C ILE A 149 7.51 -4.67 1.45
N SER A 150 8.41 -3.71 1.17
CA SER A 150 8.69 -2.60 2.08
C SER A 150 7.47 -1.71 2.30
N THR A 151 6.74 -1.36 1.24
CA THR A 151 5.52 -0.53 1.36
C THR A 151 4.40 -1.25 2.11
N PHE A 152 4.23 -2.57 1.95
CA PHE A 152 3.29 -3.36 2.73
C PHE A 152 3.66 -3.38 4.22
N MET A 153 4.94 -3.57 4.54
CA MET A 153 5.43 -3.52 5.92
C MET A 153 5.30 -2.12 6.54
N LEU A 154 5.57 -1.07 5.75
CA LEU A 154 5.38 0.31 6.18
C LEU A 154 3.89 0.62 6.43
N ALA A 155 2.97 0.11 5.61
CA ALA A 155 1.54 0.25 5.85
C ALA A 155 1.10 -0.48 7.13
N TYR A 156 1.67 -1.64 7.43
CA TYR A 156 1.46 -2.34 8.70
C TYR A 156 1.94 -1.48 9.88
N VAL A 157 3.21 -1.04 9.86
CA VAL A 157 3.79 -0.20 10.94
C VAL A 157 3.00 1.11 11.09
N GLY A 158 2.68 1.75 9.97
CA GLY A 158 1.90 2.97 9.90
C GLY A 158 0.52 2.81 10.54
N THR A 159 -0.19 1.72 10.25
CA THR A 159 -1.50 1.46 10.88
C THR A 159 -1.37 1.09 12.35
N ARG A 160 -0.37 0.26 12.65
CA ARG A 160 -0.22 -0.39 13.95
C ARG A 160 0.24 0.54 15.05
N PHE A 161 1.14 1.47 14.74
CA PHE A 161 1.79 2.34 15.72
C PHE A 161 1.42 3.81 15.54
N LEU A 162 1.31 4.29 14.30
CA LEU A 162 1.23 5.72 14.02
C LEU A 162 -0.22 6.15 13.81
N GLY A 163 -0.84 5.75 12.71
CA GLY A 163 -2.28 5.78 12.56
C GLY A 163 -2.88 7.19 12.37
N GLY A 164 -2.12 8.12 11.79
CA GLY A 164 -2.62 9.46 11.48
C GLY A 164 -1.53 10.53 11.36
N GLY A 165 -1.91 11.78 11.62
CA GLY A 165 -1.02 12.94 11.56
C GLY A 165 -0.49 13.21 10.15
N MET A 166 0.69 13.83 10.08
CA MET A 166 1.36 14.21 8.83
C MET A 166 1.54 13.07 7.82
N LEU A 167 1.64 11.83 8.29
CA LEU A 167 1.79 10.64 7.45
C LEU A 167 0.61 10.41 6.49
N GLY A 168 -0.55 11.01 6.76
CA GLY A 168 -1.69 10.98 5.83
C GLY A 168 -1.37 11.60 4.48
N ILE A 169 -0.56 12.66 4.43
CA ILE A 169 -0.25 13.37 3.18
C ILE A 169 0.57 12.49 2.21
N PRO A 170 1.71 11.88 2.61
CA PRO A 170 2.40 10.93 1.75
C PRO A 170 1.54 9.77 1.25
N VAL A 171 0.67 9.22 2.12
CA VAL A 171 -0.27 8.14 1.74
C VAL A 171 -1.27 8.65 0.69
N MET A 172 -1.80 9.84 0.87
CA MET A 172 -2.74 10.47 -0.08
C MET A 172 -2.08 10.75 -1.44
N LEU A 173 -0.84 11.26 -1.45
CA LEU A 173 -0.06 11.47 -2.67
C LEU A 173 0.25 10.14 -3.38
N ASN A 174 0.65 9.11 -2.63
CA ASN A 174 0.86 7.78 -3.20
C ASN A 174 -0.42 7.23 -3.84
N CYS A 175 -1.57 7.38 -3.17
CA CYS A 175 -2.87 6.98 -3.73
C CYS A 175 -3.20 7.77 -5.00
N PHE A 176 -2.89 9.07 -5.06
CA PHE A 176 -3.12 9.88 -6.25
C PHE A 176 -2.30 9.38 -7.45
N ILE A 177 -1.01 9.12 -7.25
CA ILE A 177 -0.16 8.53 -8.29
C ILE A 177 -0.64 7.12 -8.67
N HIS A 178 -1.12 6.33 -7.71
CA HIS A 178 -1.72 5.01 -7.98
C HIS A 178 -3.01 5.10 -8.79
N VAL A 179 -3.86 6.12 -8.60
CA VAL A 179 -5.01 6.37 -9.47
C VAL A 179 -4.56 6.56 -10.92
N LEU A 180 -3.56 7.42 -11.15
CA LEU A 180 -3.04 7.67 -12.51
C LEU A 180 -2.41 6.41 -13.12
N MET A 181 -1.63 5.67 -12.33
CA MET A 181 -0.95 4.45 -12.76
C MET A 181 -1.92 3.32 -13.10
N TYR A 182 -2.87 3.01 -12.20
CA TYR A 182 -3.83 1.95 -12.45
C TYR A 182 -4.84 2.32 -13.54
N PHE A 183 -5.18 3.60 -13.69
CA PHE A 183 -5.97 4.06 -14.81
C PHE A 183 -5.21 3.91 -16.15
N TYR A 184 -3.92 4.23 -16.18
CA TYR A 184 -3.05 3.95 -17.31
C TYR A 184 -3.04 2.46 -17.66
N TYR A 185 -2.87 1.57 -16.66
CA TYR A 185 -2.88 0.13 -16.89
C TYR A 185 -4.25 -0.38 -17.36
N TYR A 186 -5.35 0.17 -16.85
CA TYR A 186 -6.70 -0.13 -17.32
C TYR A 186 -6.85 0.20 -18.81
N LEU A 187 -6.48 1.42 -19.22
CA LEU A 187 -6.56 1.84 -20.63
C LEU A 187 -5.66 1.00 -21.54
N SER A 188 -4.49 0.56 -21.05
CA SER A 188 -3.58 -0.30 -21.80
C SER A 188 -4.18 -1.67 -22.18
N THR A 189 -5.30 -2.08 -21.54
CA THR A 189 -6.02 -3.34 -21.83
C THR A 189 -6.95 -3.27 -23.04
N PHE A 190 -7.17 -2.11 -23.66
CA PHE A 190 -8.07 -1.92 -24.81
C PHE A 190 -7.37 -2.12 -26.17
N GLY A 191 -6.17 -2.69 -26.17
CA GLY A 191 -5.45 -3.10 -27.38
C GLY A 191 -4.41 -2.08 -27.86
N GLN A 192 -3.85 -2.36 -29.04
CA GLN A 192 -2.62 -1.73 -29.51
C GLN A 192 -2.76 -0.23 -29.83
N LYS A 193 -3.95 0.22 -30.24
CA LYS A 193 -4.24 1.65 -30.47
C LYS A 193 -4.05 2.46 -29.18
N TRP A 194 -4.63 1.99 -28.08
CA TRP A 194 -4.48 2.63 -26.77
C TRP A 194 -3.06 2.55 -26.25
N GLN A 195 -2.38 1.42 -26.43
CA GLN A 195 -0.97 1.28 -26.03
C GLN A 195 -0.05 2.27 -26.74
N LYS A 196 -0.27 2.56 -28.03
CA LYS A 196 0.48 3.57 -28.78
C LYS A 196 0.26 4.98 -28.23
N ILE A 197 -1.00 5.37 -27.98
CA ILE A 197 -1.33 6.68 -27.40
C ILE A 197 -0.69 6.85 -26.02
N LEU A 198 -0.76 5.81 -25.20
CA LEU A 198 -0.25 5.80 -23.83
C LEU A 198 1.28 5.72 -23.76
N ALA A 199 1.97 5.26 -24.82
CA ALA A 199 3.42 5.15 -24.81
C ALA A 199 4.10 6.50 -24.51
N SER A 200 3.58 7.60 -25.05
CA SER A 200 4.10 8.97 -24.81
C SER A 200 3.86 9.48 -23.39
N TRP A 201 2.90 8.90 -22.66
CA TRP A 201 2.58 9.27 -21.28
C TRP A 201 3.38 8.47 -20.25
N LYS A 202 3.91 7.31 -20.64
CA LYS A 202 4.66 6.42 -19.74
C LYS A 202 5.85 7.11 -19.05
N PRO A 203 6.73 7.86 -19.76
CA PRO A 203 7.86 8.54 -19.10
C PRO A 203 7.41 9.61 -18.11
N LYS A 204 6.33 10.34 -18.43
CA LYS A 204 5.75 11.37 -17.56
C LYS A 204 5.19 10.74 -16.27
N LEU A 205 4.51 9.60 -16.41
CA LEU A 205 4.01 8.86 -15.25
C LEU A 205 5.15 8.36 -14.37
N THR A 206 6.23 7.86 -14.96
CA THR A 206 7.42 7.44 -14.20
C THR A 206 8.11 8.62 -13.51
N LEU A 207 8.17 9.80 -14.14
CA LEU A 207 8.70 11.00 -13.50
C LEU A 207 7.86 11.44 -12.29
N MET A 208 6.53 11.33 -12.36
CA MET A 208 5.64 11.64 -11.23
C MET A 208 5.74 10.63 -10.07
N GLN A 209 6.33 9.45 -10.30
CA GLN A 209 6.54 8.43 -9.27
C GLN A 209 7.86 8.62 -8.50
N MET A 210 8.78 9.43 -9.02
CA MET A 210 10.05 9.79 -8.39
C MET A 210 9.86 10.97 -7.44
#